data_AF-A0A929GHS7-F1
#
_entry.id   AF-A0A929GHS7-F1
#
_cell.length_a   1.000
_cell.length_b   1.000
_cell.length_c   1.000
_cell.angle_alpha   90.00
_cell.angle_beta   90.00
_cell.angle_gamma   90.00
#
_symmetry.space_group_name_H-M   'P 1'
#
loop_
_entity.id
_entity.type
_entity.pdbx_description
1 polymer ?
#
loop_
_entity_poly.entity_id
_entity_poly.type
_entity_poly.pdbx_seq_one_letter_code
_entity_poly.pdbx_strand_id
1 'polypeptide(L)'
;METLSIIILALAALFAVFWTFQIKKMIPMGINVGMALGVGIALIPALKLFTTGLYIYLGFVVLAFFYGLADRNRALVARLVICLMSAGIFLYWLWVMNHWHGNTTLMPVFVLLVGLAGIIRKAKLRNELGFLVIIAVDAIALLLSA
;
A
#
# COMPACT_ATOMS: atom_id res chain seq x y z
N MET A 1 -14.83 -3.03 10.45
CA MET A 1 -13.81 -1.96 10.38
C MET A 1 -14.27 -0.84 11.28
N GLU A 2 -13.45 -0.46 12.25
CA GLU A 2 -13.74 0.67 13.12
C GLU A 2 -13.79 1.97 12.31
N THR A 3 -14.64 2.92 12.72
CA THR A 3 -14.80 4.23 12.07
C THR A 3 -13.46 4.95 11.87
N LEU A 4 -12.53 4.79 12.81
CA LEU A 4 -11.19 5.36 12.73
C LEU A 4 -10.38 4.79 11.56
N SER A 5 -10.41 3.47 11.33
CA SER A 5 -9.69 2.82 10.24
C SER A 5 -10.19 3.29 8.86
N ILE A 6 -11.51 3.48 8.73
CA ILE A 6 -12.13 4.03 7.52
C ILE A 6 -11.60 5.44 7.24
N ILE A 7 -11.58 6.30 8.27
CA ILE A 7 -11.15 7.70 8.14
C ILE A 7 -9.68 7.77 7.72
N ILE A 8 -8.80 7.00 8.35
CA ILE A 8 -7.36 7.05 8.04
C ILE A 8 -7.10 6.54 6.62
N LEU A 9 -7.76 5.46 6.18
CA LEU A 9 -7.67 4.95 4.80
C LEU A 9 -8.20 5.96 3.77
N ALA A 10 -9.32 6.64 4.07
CA ALA A 10 -9.86 7.68 3.20
C ALA A 10 -8.89 8.85 3.05
N LEU A 11 -8.27 9.30 4.16
CA LEU A 11 -7.25 10.34 4.13
C LEU A 11 -6.01 9.92 3.33
N ALA A 12 -5.59 8.66 3.42
CA ALA A 12 -4.48 8.14 2.63
C ALA A 12 -4.80 8.10 1.13
N ALA A 13 -6.02 7.70 0.76
CA ALA A 13 -6.47 7.73 -0.63
C ALA A 13 -6.52 9.17 -1.17
N LEU A 14 -7.04 10.13 -0.40
CA LEU A 14 -7.05 11.54 -0.77
C LEU A 14 -5.63 12.11 -0.91
N PHE A 15 -4.74 11.77 0.03
CA PHE A 15 -3.33 12.13 -0.07
C PHE A 15 -2.69 11.56 -1.35
N ALA A 16 -2.95 10.31 -1.68
CA ALA A 16 -2.45 9.69 -2.91
C ALA A 16 -2.99 10.40 -4.16
N VAL A 17 -4.28 10.75 -4.20
CA VAL A 17 -4.85 11.54 -5.30
C VAL A 17 -4.15 12.89 -5.43
N PHE A 18 -4.00 13.63 -4.33
CA PHE A 18 -3.25 14.89 -4.31
C PHE A 18 -1.80 14.71 -4.79
N TRP A 19 -1.14 13.65 -4.32
CA TRP A 19 0.25 13.36 -4.66
C TRP A 19 0.44 12.96 -6.12
N THR A 20 -0.61 12.47 -6.78
CA THR A 20 -0.56 12.07 -8.19
C THR A 20 -0.06 13.20 -9.08
N PHE A 21 -0.47 14.44 -8.80
CA PHE A 21 -0.03 15.63 -9.55
C PHE A 21 1.45 15.98 -9.37
N GLN A 22 2.11 15.42 -8.35
CA GLN A 22 3.54 15.62 -8.07
C GLN A 22 4.42 14.52 -8.68
N ILE A 23 3.83 13.44 -9.19
CA ILE A 23 4.56 12.29 -9.74
C ILE A 23 5.01 12.60 -11.17
N LYS A 24 6.32 12.50 -11.42
CA LYS A 24 6.88 12.76 -12.76
C LYS A 24 6.94 11.53 -13.67
N LYS A 25 6.79 10.33 -13.13
CA LYS A 25 6.90 9.06 -13.86
C LYS A 25 5.52 8.44 -14.07
N MET A 26 5.21 8.03 -15.30
CA MET A 26 3.91 7.43 -15.63
C MET A 26 3.59 6.14 -14.86
N ILE A 27 4.55 5.23 -14.71
CA ILE A 27 4.29 3.93 -14.06
C ILE A 27 3.90 4.10 -12.58
N PRO A 28 4.66 4.82 -11.73
CA PRO A 28 4.25 5.14 -10.36
C PRO A 28 2.93 5.88 -10.26
N MET A 29 2.63 6.76 -11.22
CA MET A 29 1.38 7.50 -11.27
C MET A 29 0.21 6.56 -11.47
N GLY A 30 0.30 5.63 -12.43
CA GLY A 30 -0.72 4.61 -12.67
C GLY A 30 -0.94 3.70 -11.46
N ILE A 31 0.14 3.26 -10.81
CA ILE A 31 0.07 2.46 -9.58
C ILE A 31 -0.64 3.23 -8.46
N ASN A 32 -0.27 4.50 -8.27
CA ASN A 32 -0.82 5.35 -7.23
C ASN A 32 -2.32 5.61 -7.42
N VAL A 33 -2.74 5.94 -8.65
CA VAL A 33 -4.17 6.12 -8.99
C VAL A 33 -4.93 4.81 -8.81
N GLY A 34 -4.37 3.70 -9.30
CA GLY A 34 -4.99 2.38 -9.18
C GLY A 34 -5.23 1.95 -7.73
N MET A 35 -4.23 2.13 -6.85
CA MET A 35 -4.39 1.87 -5.41
C MET A 35 -5.42 2.79 -4.77
N ALA A 36 -5.38 4.10 -5.07
CA ALA A 36 -6.34 5.06 -4.52
C ALA A 36 -7.77 4.74 -4.95
N LEU A 37 -7.99 4.33 -6.20
CA LEU A 37 -9.29 3.87 -6.70
C LEU A 37 -9.75 2.59 -6.01
N GLY A 38 -8.86 1.60 -5.84
CA GLY A 38 -9.17 0.36 -5.13
C GLY A 38 -9.63 0.63 -3.70
N VAL A 39 -8.89 1.46 -2.96
CA VAL A 39 -9.27 1.90 -1.61
C VAL A 39 -10.58 2.69 -1.65
N GLY A 40 -10.73 3.63 -2.57
CA GLY A 40 -11.96 4.42 -2.71
C GLY A 40 -13.20 3.57 -2.92
N ILE A 41 -13.15 2.57 -3.81
CA ILE A 41 -14.24 1.62 -4.06
C ILE A 41 -14.52 0.77 -2.81
N ALA A 42 -13.48 0.29 -2.13
CA ALA A 42 -13.63 -0.54 -0.94
C ALA A 42 -14.31 0.19 0.22
N LEU A 43 -14.17 1.52 0.29
CA LEU A 43 -14.72 2.35 1.36
C LEU A 43 -16.18 2.77 1.13
N ILE A 44 -16.79 2.50 -0.03
CA ILE A 44 -18.19 2.86 -0.31
C ILE A 44 -19.13 1.82 0.34
N PRO A 45 -19.75 2.10 1.50
CA PRO A 45 -20.50 1.09 2.24
C PRO A 45 -21.82 0.74 1.54
N ALA A 46 -22.40 1.72 0.84
CA ALA A 46 -23.69 1.61 0.15
C ALA A 46 -23.69 0.54 -0.96
N LEU A 47 -22.53 0.24 -1.55
CA LEU A 47 -22.44 -0.66 -2.70
C LEU A 47 -21.97 -2.08 -2.33
N LYS A 48 -21.58 -2.34 -1.07
CA LYS A 48 -20.98 -3.62 -0.62
C LYS A 48 -19.82 -4.11 -1.51
N LEU A 49 -19.06 -3.18 -2.10
CA LEU A 49 -17.98 -3.46 -3.06
C LEU A 49 -16.61 -3.67 -2.40
N PHE A 50 -16.57 -3.94 -1.10
CA PHE A 50 -15.32 -4.09 -0.35
C PHE A 50 -14.36 -5.08 -1.02
N THR A 51 -14.84 -6.28 -1.34
CA THR A 51 -14.04 -7.34 -1.97
C THR A 51 -13.50 -6.91 -3.34
N THR A 52 -14.32 -6.26 -4.15
CA THR A 52 -13.92 -5.75 -5.48
C THR A 52 -12.83 -4.68 -5.36
N GLY A 53 -13.02 -3.70 -4.46
CA GLY A 53 -12.03 -2.66 -4.20
C GLY A 53 -10.72 -3.22 -3.67
N LEU A 54 -10.79 -4.22 -2.78
CA LEU A 54 -9.62 -4.93 -2.26
C LEU A 54 -8.85 -5.65 -3.37
N TYR A 55 -9.52 -6.35 -4.29
CA TYR A 55 -8.84 -7.01 -5.41
C TYR A 55 -8.17 -6.02 -6.36
N ILE A 56 -8.82 -4.89 -6.65
CA ILE A 56 -8.21 -3.81 -7.45
C ILE A 56 -6.94 -3.30 -6.75
N TYR A 57 -7.05 -2.97 -5.46
CA TYR A 57 -5.90 -2.53 -4.64
C TYR A 57 -4.75 -3.56 -4.68
N LEU A 58 -5.03 -4.83 -4.40
CA LEU A 58 -4.02 -5.89 -4.40
C LEU A 58 -3.37 -6.10 -5.77
N GLY A 59 -4.14 -5.97 -6.87
CA GLY A 59 -3.58 -5.98 -8.22
C GLY A 59 -2.52 -4.91 -8.42
N PHE A 60 -2.77 -3.69 -7.95
CA PHE A 60 -1.79 -2.61 -8.00
C PHE A 60 -0.64 -2.76 -6.99
N VAL A 61 -0.85 -3.42 -5.85
CA VAL A 61 0.23 -3.81 -4.92
C VAL A 61 1.21 -4.77 -5.60
N VAL A 62 0.70 -5.76 -6.33
CA VAL A 62 1.53 -6.69 -7.11
C VAL A 62 2.29 -5.93 -8.21
N LEU A 63 1.65 -4.98 -8.91
CA LEU A 63 2.33 -4.14 -9.88
C LEU A 63 3.43 -3.28 -9.24
N ALA A 64 3.22 -2.75 -8.04
CA ALA A 64 4.22 -2.00 -7.29
C ALA A 64 5.45 -2.87 -6.95
N PHE A 65 5.23 -4.13 -6.57
CA PHE A 65 6.30 -5.10 -6.35
C PHE A 65 7.14 -5.32 -7.61
N PHE A 66 6.51 -5.64 -8.74
CA PHE A 66 7.22 -5.85 -10.00
C PHE A 66 7.92 -4.59 -10.49
N TYR A 67 7.32 -3.42 -10.28
CA TYR A 67 7.94 -2.14 -10.56
C TYR A 67 9.24 -1.94 -9.76
N GLY A 68 9.25 -2.24 -8.45
CA GLY A 68 10.45 -2.17 -7.62
C GLY A 68 11.56 -3.12 -8.08
N LEU A 69 11.19 -4.31 -8.57
CA LEU A 69 12.14 -5.27 -9.14
C LEU A 69 12.71 -4.82 -10.48
N ALA A 70 11.86 -4.30 -11.37
CA ALA A 70 12.20 -3.98 -12.76
C ALA A 70 13.03 -2.70 -12.93
N ASP A 71 12.82 -1.66 -12.09
CA ASP A 71 13.54 -0.39 -12.21
C ASP A 71 14.98 -0.49 -11.66
N ARG A 72 15.88 -1.10 -12.44
CA ARG A 72 17.31 -1.30 -12.09
C ARG A 72 18.10 0.00 -11.95
N ASN A 73 17.60 1.10 -12.49
CA ASN A 73 18.26 2.41 -12.43
C ASN A 73 18.11 3.08 -11.06
N ARG A 74 17.33 2.49 -10.14
CA ARG A 74 17.20 2.96 -8.76
C ARG A 74 18.25 2.36 -7.84
N ALA A 75 18.58 3.13 -6.81
CA ALA A 75 19.32 2.63 -5.66
C ALA A 75 18.66 1.38 -5.07
N LEU A 76 19.49 0.39 -4.71
CA LEU A 76 19.05 -0.89 -4.17
C LEU A 76 18.08 -0.73 -2.99
N VAL A 77 18.37 0.21 -2.08
CA VAL A 77 17.52 0.48 -0.90
C VAL A 77 16.10 0.88 -1.30
N ALA A 78 15.94 1.76 -2.29
CA ALA A 78 14.61 2.19 -2.74
C ALA A 78 13.83 1.02 -3.35
N ARG A 79 14.51 0.16 -4.12
CA ARG A 79 13.92 -1.03 -4.73
C ARG A 79 13.46 -2.02 -3.64
N LEU A 80 14.32 -2.28 -2.66
CA LEU A 80 14.00 -3.16 -1.53
C LEU A 80 12.81 -2.63 -0.72
N VAL A 81 12.74 -1.33 -0.42
CA VAL A 81 11.60 -0.75 0.32
C VAL A 81 10.29 -0.98 -0.43
N ILE A 82 10.25 -0.67 -1.73
CA ILE A 82 9.04 -0.86 -2.55
C ILE A 82 8.65 -2.34 -2.57
N CYS A 83 9.60 -3.24 -2.82
CA CYS A 83 9.32 -4.67 -2.93
C CYS A 83 8.86 -5.26 -1.59
N LEU A 84 9.57 -4.96 -0.49
CA LEU A 84 9.28 -5.55 0.81
C LEU A 84 7.97 -5.00 1.41
N MET A 85 7.68 -3.71 1.26
CA MET A 85 6.38 -3.16 1.69
C MET A 85 5.23 -3.78 0.90
N SER A 86 5.36 -3.84 -0.43
CA SER A 86 4.32 -4.40 -1.30
C SER A 86 4.11 -5.90 -1.06
N ALA A 87 5.19 -6.67 -0.95
CA ALA A 87 5.11 -8.10 -0.66
C ALA A 87 4.53 -8.35 0.74
N GLY A 88 4.93 -7.57 1.75
CA GLY A 88 4.43 -7.73 3.12
C GLY A 88 2.92 -7.51 3.21
N ILE A 89 2.41 -6.42 2.64
CA ILE A 89 0.97 -6.13 2.70
C ILE A 89 0.17 -7.11 1.84
N PHE A 90 0.71 -7.53 0.70
CA PHE A 90 0.08 -8.54 -0.15
C PHE A 90 -0.02 -9.89 0.57
N LEU A 91 1.06 -10.33 1.22
CA LEU A 91 1.07 -11.57 2.00
C LEU A 91 0.09 -11.53 3.16
N TYR A 92 -0.05 -10.38 3.84
CA TYR A 92 -1.09 -10.20 4.86
C TYR A 92 -2.49 -10.48 4.29
N TRP A 93 -2.85 -9.82 3.20
CA TRP A 93 -4.19 -9.98 2.63
C TRP A 93 -4.41 -11.38 2.06
N LEU A 94 -3.38 -11.97 1.44
CA LEU A 94 -3.44 -13.36 0.97
C LEU A 94 -3.67 -14.32 2.14
N TRP A 95 -3.00 -14.09 3.28
CA TRP A 95 -3.19 -14.86 4.50
C TRP A 95 -4.64 -14.76 5.02
N VAL A 96 -5.16 -13.53 5.13
CA VAL A 96 -6.53 -13.28 5.62
C VAL A 96 -7.57 -13.88 4.68
N MET A 97 -7.44 -13.68 3.37
CA MET A 97 -8.37 -14.24 2.38
C MET A 97 -8.40 -15.77 2.39
N ASN A 98 -7.27 -16.41 2.65
CA ASN A 98 -7.18 -17.88 2.73
C ASN A 98 -7.47 -18.44 4.13
N HIS A 99 -7.84 -17.60 5.11
CA HIS A 99 -8.13 -18.01 6.48
C HIS A 99 -6.99 -18.83 7.12
N TRP A 100 -5.74 -18.48 6.79
CA TRP A 100 -4.59 -19.16 7.36
C TRP A 100 -4.49 -18.88 8.87
N HIS A 101 -4.07 -19.88 9.64
CA HIS A 101 -3.99 -19.78 11.10
C HIS A 101 -2.63 -19.21 11.52
N GLY A 102 -2.59 -18.24 12.44
CA GLY A 102 -1.35 -17.70 13.00
C GLY A 102 -1.44 -16.21 13.35
N ASN A 103 -0.29 -15.61 13.68
CA ASN A 103 -0.21 -14.20 14.07
C ASN A 103 -0.25 -13.28 12.83
N THR A 104 -1.40 -12.64 12.62
CA THR A 104 -1.66 -11.72 11.51
C THR A 104 -1.01 -10.34 11.69
N THR A 105 -0.57 -10.00 12.91
CA THR A 105 0.05 -8.72 13.27
C THR A 105 1.48 -8.58 12.75
N LEU A 106 2.18 -9.70 12.48
CA LEU A 106 3.57 -9.70 12.06
C LEU A 106 3.81 -8.98 10.73
N MET A 107 2.93 -9.20 9.74
CA MET A 107 3.10 -8.63 8.40
C MET A 107 2.91 -7.10 8.37
N PRO A 108 1.87 -6.52 9.00
CA PRO A 108 1.74 -5.07 9.13
C PRO A 108 2.93 -4.41 9.86
N VAL A 109 3.42 -5.01 10.96
CA VAL A 109 4.60 -4.50 11.67
C VAL A 109 5.83 -4.50 10.76
N PHE A 110 6.05 -5.60 10.02
CA PHE A 110 7.14 -5.70 9.06
C PHE A 110 7.07 -4.60 7.99
N VAL A 111 5.89 -4.34 7.42
CA VAL A 111 5.69 -3.27 6.42
C VAL A 111 6.10 -1.91 6.98
N LEU A 112 5.71 -1.59 8.22
CA LEU A 112 6.06 -0.32 8.86
C LEU A 112 7.56 -0.20 9.15
N LEU A 113 8.20 -1.28 9.63
CA LEU A 113 9.65 -1.29 9.87
C LEU A 113 10.44 -1.09 8.59
N VAL A 114 10.00 -1.70 7.48
CA VAL A 114 10.62 -1.49 6.15
C VAL A 114 10.44 -0.05 5.69
N GLY A 115 9.24 0.52 5.85
CA GLY A 115 8.98 1.92 5.52
C GLY A 115 9.88 2.87 6.32
N LEU A 116 9.99 2.66 7.63
CA LEU A 116 10.88 3.41 8.52
C LEU A 116 12.36 3.27 8.11
N ALA A 117 12.82 2.06 7.80
CA ALA A 117 14.17 1.82 7.32
C ALA A 117 14.45 2.59 6.01
N GLY A 118 13.47 2.67 5.11
CA GLY A 118 13.56 3.47 3.89
C GLY A 118 13.72 4.96 4.16
N ILE A 119 12.99 5.50 5.14
CA ILE A 119 13.07 6.90 5.57
C ILE A 119 14.43 7.20 6.20
N ILE A 120 14.88 6.37 7.16
CA ILE A 120 16.17 6.52 7.87
C ILE A 120 17.33 6.49 6.87
N ARG A 121 17.26 5.61 5.88
CA ARG A 121 18.28 5.49 4.82
C ARG A 121 18.15 6.55 3.72
N LYS A 122 17.24 7.53 3.86
CA LYS A 122 16.99 8.62 2.91
C LYS A 122 16.79 8.11 1.48
N ALA A 123 16.03 7.02 1.32
CA ALA A 123 15.73 6.45 0.01
C ALA A 123 15.01 7.48 -0.88
N LYS A 124 15.48 7.66 -2.13
CA LYS A 124 14.86 8.57 -3.10
C LYS A 124 13.55 7.98 -3.64
N LEU A 125 12.45 8.19 -2.91
CA LEU A 125 11.13 7.59 -3.17
C LEU A 125 10.04 8.63 -3.50
N ARG A 126 10.41 9.85 -3.91
CA ARG A 126 9.46 10.96 -4.11
C ARG A 126 8.29 10.62 -5.04
N ASN A 127 8.52 9.85 -6.10
CA ASN A 127 7.48 9.48 -7.07
C ASN A 127 6.59 8.33 -6.56
N GLU A 128 7.01 7.65 -5.50
CA GLU A 128 6.37 6.45 -4.94
C GLU A 128 5.64 6.75 -3.63
N LEU A 129 5.87 7.92 -3.04
CA LEU A 129 5.34 8.30 -1.74
C LEU A 129 3.83 8.12 -1.64
N GLY A 130 3.05 8.50 -2.67
CA GLY A 130 1.60 8.33 -2.64
C GLY A 130 1.17 6.89 -2.36
N PHE A 131 1.68 5.93 -3.12
CA PHE A 131 1.27 4.53 -2.98
C PHE A 131 1.94 3.85 -1.78
N LEU A 132 3.16 4.27 -1.41
CA LEU A 132 3.82 3.78 -0.20
C LEU A 132 3.10 4.25 1.07
N VAL A 133 2.53 5.45 1.06
CA VAL A 133 1.69 5.95 2.15
C VAL A 133 0.40 5.15 2.25
N ILE A 134 -0.25 4.80 1.13
CA ILE A 134 -1.41 3.90 1.16
C ILE A 134 -1.04 2.57 1.83
N ILE A 135 0.06 1.93 1.40
CA ILE A 135 0.49 0.63 1.98
C ILE A 135 0.81 0.77 3.48
N ALA A 136 1.48 1.84 3.89
CA ALA A 136 1.80 2.08 5.29
C ALA A 136 0.53 2.33 6.13
N VAL A 137 -0.41 3.10 5.61
CA VAL A 137 -1.68 3.37 6.30
C VAL A 137 -2.56 2.14 6.36
N ASP A 138 -2.58 1.31 5.31
CA ASP A 138 -3.23 0.00 5.34
C ASP A 138 -2.67 -0.84 6.50
N ALA A 139 -1.34 -0.96 6.59
CA ALA A 139 -0.71 -1.64 7.74
C ALA A 139 -1.11 -1.04 9.10
N ILE A 140 -1.21 0.29 9.23
CA ILE A 140 -1.67 0.94 10.47
C ILE A 140 -3.13 0.59 10.77
N ALA A 141 -4.02 0.69 9.78
CA ALA A 141 -5.43 0.37 9.93
C ALA A 141 -5.64 -1.10 10.36
N LEU A 142 -4.84 -2.01 9.82
CA LEU A 142 -4.84 -3.42 10.20
C LEU A 142 -4.39 -3.62 11.65
N LEU A 143 -3.39 -2.87 12.13
CA LEU A 143 -2.95 -2.95 13.54
C LEU A 143 -3.96 -2.35 14.51
N LEU A 144 -4.68 -1.32 14.11
CA LEU A 144 -5.73 -0.69 14.94
C LEU A 144 -7.00 -1.54 15.02
N SER A 145 -7.18 -2.48 14.10
CA SER A 145 -8.37 -3.33 14.02
C SER A 145 -8.11 -4.80 14.40
N ALA A 146 -6.88 -5.14 14.77
CA ALA A 146 -6.47 -6.44 15.29
C ALA A 146 -6.66 -6.52 16.81
#